data_AF-A0A812TVC8-F1
#
_entry.id   AF-A0A812TVC8-F1
#
_cell.length_a   1.000
_cell.length_b   1.000
_cell.length_c   1.000
_cell.angle_alpha   90.00
_cell.angle_beta   90.00
_cell.angle_gamma   90.00
#
_symmetry.space_group_name_H-M   'P 1'
#
loop_
_entity.id
_entity.type
_entity.pdbx_description
1 polymer ?
#
loop_
_entity_poly.entity_id
_entity_poly.type
_entity_poly.pdbx_seq_one_letter_code
_entity_poly.pdbx_strand_id
1 'polypeptide(L)'
;SLDGRRFGELCPEAFDAILVDAPCSGEGNIRKDPKAFDRWAGEDATSQCQVQSELLRSAWVALRPGGVIVYSTCTLNAFENENQSRSLLDDFPDAELQSGLGCQLGLAELETPEGFFRVWPHKLNVEGFFVACFRKKAGGGGVPQSKGSELWPQFQRLPETEASALRARAIEDLGSFPSSAPLLRERHQGDVWLCAFPCWPPPAAFARLSSLVQPGICIVDANGALTSEIRLVVGGSSLTSEEWLELHEKAGGGLGAKSLALRGLGAAGARRSLEEMRASLLTPDVVSYNTVLDAFAKEADAAGAQQVMDEMVETTLRPGVISHTILIEAHARAGNRAAAEEAFEAMRSARLEPNEVTYTALLRARIAAGDQAGAQRLAAEGRLNEVGFTLLINAYAMSGDVRGAKDAFELLSKQSRPNLASYTALMKAYAKARDARGADEVLVQIQKHSLQPNSATYATLISAQAKAQQLQRALELFRLQGKPTLASGTALISAYSRQKDSAGAQRVLDEMLSASIRPDGICIKQLEFAKLRA
;
A
#
# COMPACT_ATOMS: atom_id res chain seq x y z
N SER A 1 -6.92 7.30 -19.56
CA SER A 1 -7.77 7.91 -18.52
C SER A 1 -8.93 8.61 -19.19
N LEU A 2 -10.11 8.61 -18.57
CA LEU A 2 -11.25 9.41 -19.03
C LEU A 2 -10.97 10.87 -18.63
N ASP A 3 -11.08 11.80 -19.58
CA ASP A 3 -10.85 13.22 -19.31
C ASP A 3 -12.15 13.88 -18.85
N GLY A 4 -12.25 14.20 -17.56
CA GLY A 4 -13.44 14.81 -16.97
C GLY A 4 -13.84 16.13 -17.64
N ARG A 5 -12.90 16.82 -18.29
CA ARG A 5 -13.12 18.09 -19.00
C ARG A 5 -13.99 17.96 -20.24
N ARG A 6 -14.21 16.73 -20.73
CA ARG A 6 -15.00 16.44 -21.94
C ARG A 6 -16.14 15.46 -21.69
N PHE A 7 -16.36 15.11 -20.43
CA PHE A 7 -17.34 14.11 -20.04
C PHE A 7 -18.79 14.51 -20.32
N GLY A 8 -19.16 15.78 -20.13
CA GLY A 8 -20.50 16.27 -20.44
C GLY A 8 -20.89 16.17 -21.90
N GLU A 9 -19.93 16.36 -22.81
CA GLU A 9 -20.13 16.14 -24.25
C GLU A 9 -20.50 14.67 -24.54
N LEU A 10 -20.00 13.74 -23.71
CA LEU A 10 -20.17 12.30 -23.89
C LEU A 10 -21.40 11.75 -23.16
N CYS A 11 -21.89 12.43 -22.13
CA CYS A 11 -22.99 12.00 -21.27
C CYS A 11 -23.89 13.19 -20.87
N PRO A 12 -24.51 13.89 -21.84
CA PRO A 12 -25.32 15.07 -21.55
C PRO A 12 -26.57 14.70 -20.74
N GLU A 13 -26.87 15.50 -19.72
CA GLU A 13 -28.05 15.37 -18.86
C GLU A 13 -28.28 13.99 -18.22
N ALA A 14 -27.21 13.22 -18.03
CA ALA A 14 -27.27 11.85 -17.55
C ALA A 14 -27.27 11.73 -16.01
N PHE A 15 -26.99 12.83 -15.29
CA PHE A 15 -26.76 12.77 -13.85
C PHE A 15 -27.68 13.69 -13.06
N ASP A 16 -28.17 13.14 -11.95
CA ASP A 16 -29.04 13.78 -10.98
C ASP A 16 -28.25 14.68 -10.02
N ALA A 17 -27.03 14.25 -9.72
CA ALA A 17 -26.08 14.96 -8.90
C ALA A 17 -24.64 14.68 -9.37
N ILE A 18 -23.77 15.68 -9.32
CA ILE A 18 -22.37 15.56 -9.72
C ILE A 18 -21.49 16.24 -8.68
N LEU A 19 -20.49 15.51 -8.16
CA LEU A 19 -19.41 16.09 -7.35
C LEU A 19 -18.23 16.40 -8.26
N VAL A 20 -17.81 17.66 -8.30
CA VAL A 20 -16.63 18.13 -9.00
C VAL A 20 -15.54 18.39 -7.96
N ASP A 21 -14.78 17.34 -7.66
CA ASP A 21 -13.55 17.42 -6.88
C ASP A 21 -12.40 17.82 -7.79
N ALA A 22 -12.18 19.13 -7.94
CA ALA A 22 -11.29 19.65 -8.96
C ALA A 22 -9.85 19.73 -8.45
N PRO A 23 -8.86 19.46 -9.34
CA PRO A 23 -7.46 19.70 -9.00
C PRO A 23 -7.27 21.18 -8.67
N CYS A 24 -6.47 21.45 -7.64
CA CYS A 24 -6.36 22.75 -7.01
C CYS A 24 -4.91 23.02 -6.58
N SER A 25 -4.55 24.28 -6.36
CA SER A 25 -3.23 24.68 -5.84
C SER A 25 -2.89 24.11 -4.46
N GLY A 26 -3.90 23.81 -3.64
CA GLY A 26 -3.79 22.94 -2.46
C GLY A 26 -3.39 23.62 -1.16
N GLU A 27 -3.50 24.95 -1.02
CA GLU A 27 -3.07 25.68 0.18
C GLU A 27 -3.88 25.31 1.44
N GLY A 28 -5.08 24.74 1.26
CA GLY A 28 -5.89 24.22 2.35
C GLY A 28 -5.24 23.04 3.10
N ASN A 29 -4.26 22.36 2.49
CA ASN A 29 -3.54 21.22 3.07
C ASN A 29 -2.30 21.59 3.92
N ILE A 30 -2.11 22.88 4.23
CA ILE A 30 -0.90 23.39 4.89
C ILE A 30 -0.52 22.68 6.19
N ARG A 31 -1.50 22.13 6.91
CA ARG A 31 -1.23 21.43 8.18
C ARG A 31 -0.59 20.06 7.96
N LYS A 32 -0.92 19.40 6.84
CA LYS A 32 -0.31 18.13 6.41
C LYS A 32 0.99 18.34 5.64
N ASP A 33 1.05 19.38 4.82
CA ASP A 33 2.23 19.73 4.05
C ASP A 33 2.56 21.23 4.16
N PRO A 34 3.50 21.60 5.04
CA PRO A 34 3.95 22.98 5.19
C PRO A 34 4.54 23.59 3.91
N LYS A 35 4.94 22.76 2.93
CA LYS A 35 5.47 23.22 1.63
C LYS A 35 4.36 23.53 0.61
N ALA A 36 3.08 23.39 0.97
CA ALA A 36 1.97 23.77 0.11
C ALA A 36 2.02 25.24 -0.33
N PHE A 37 2.63 26.12 0.47
CA PHE A 37 2.85 27.53 0.11
C PHE A 37 3.86 27.74 -1.02
N ASP A 38 4.87 26.88 -1.16
CA ASP A 38 5.93 27.05 -2.16
C ASP A 38 5.44 26.79 -3.59
N ARG A 39 4.35 26.02 -3.74
CA ARG A 39 3.69 25.67 -5.02
C ARG A 39 2.82 26.80 -5.59
N TRP A 40 2.71 27.90 -4.87
CA TRP A 40 1.83 29.04 -5.19
C TRP A 40 2.41 30.01 -6.24
N ALA A 41 3.67 29.85 -6.66
CA ALA A 41 4.35 30.79 -7.55
C ALA A 41 3.81 30.78 -9.01
N GLY A 42 2.66 31.42 -9.23
CA GLY A 42 2.22 32.08 -10.47
C GLY A 42 1.75 31.22 -11.64
N GLU A 43 2.48 30.17 -12.00
CA GLU A 43 2.21 29.39 -13.23
C GLU A 43 1.23 28.23 -13.01
N ASP A 44 1.23 27.62 -11.83
CA ASP A 44 0.34 26.49 -11.53
C ASP A 44 -1.13 26.92 -11.37
N ALA A 45 -1.44 28.00 -10.66
CA ALA A 45 -2.83 28.41 -10.36
C ALA A 45 -3.67 28.74 -11.61
N THR A 46 -3.07 29.38 -12.62
CA THR A 46 -3.75 29.71 -13.88
C THR A 46 -4.09 28.44 -14.68
N SER A 47 -3.17 27.47 -14.71
CA SER A 47 -3.42 26.18 -15.38
C SER A 47 -4.51 25.37 -14.67
N GLN A 48 -4.55 25.41 -13.34
CA GLN A 48 -5.61 24.76 -12.55
C GLN A 48 -6.97 25.43 -12.76
N CYS A 49 -7.03 26.77 -12.81
CA CYS A 49 -8.26 27.51 -13.10
C CYS A 49 -8.86 27.11 -14.46
N GLN A 50 -8.02 26.94 -15.48
CA GLN A 50 -8.48 26.51 -16.79
C GLN A 50 -9.08 25.09 -16.73
N VAL A 51 -8.39 24.15 -16.09
CA VAL A 51 -8.88 22.78 -15.91
C VAL A 51 -10.17 22.74 -15.09
N GLN A 52 -10.26 23.52 -14.02
CA GLN A 52 -11.47 23.67 -13.18
C GLN A 52 -12.66 24.19 -13.99
N SER A 53 -12.46 25.23 -14.81
CA SER A 53 -13.50 25.78 -15.68
C SER A 53 -14.01 24.74 -16.68
N GLU A 54 -13.09 24.03 -17.33
CA GLU A 54 -13.41 22.98 -18.30
C GLU A 54 -14.17 21.81 -17.64
N LEU A 55 -13.78 21.42 -16.41
CA LEU A 55 -14.48 20.41 -15.61
C LEU A 55 -15.89 20.86 -15.21
N LEU A 56 -16.06 22.10 -14.75
CA LEU A 56 -17.35 22.63 -14.31
C LEU A 56 -18.33 22.76 -15.48
N ARG A 57 -17.88 23.27 -16.63
CA ARG A 57 -18.71 23.35 -17.85
C ARG A 57 -19.11 21.96 -18.33
N SER A 58 -18.16 21.03 -18.36
CA SER A 58 -18.41 19.62 -18.69
C SER A 58 -19.41 18.98 -17.73
N ALA A 59 -19.26 19.17 -16.42
CA ALA A 59 -20.21 18.70 -15.43
C ALA A 59 -21.60 19.32 -15.63
N TRP A 60 -21.69 20.62 -15.94
CA TRP A 60 -22.96 21.31 -16.16
C TRP A 60 -23.75 20.71 -17.33
N VAL A 61 -23.06 20.43 -18.44
CA VAL A 61 -23.66 19.76 -19.61
C VAL A 61 -24.11 18.34 -19.26
N ALA A 62 -23.38 17.64 -18.40
CA ALA A 62 -23.74 16.30 -17.94
C ALA A 62 -24.93 16.29 -16.96
N LEU A 63 -25.26 17.43 -16.34
CA LEU A 63 -26.27 17.53 -15.31
C LEU A 63 -27.68 17.67 -15.90
N ARG A 64 -28.61 16.84 -15.42
CA ARG A 64 -30.01 16.92 -15.84
C ARG A 64 -30.69 18.20 -15.33
N PRO A 65 -31.76 18.68 -15.99
CA PRO A 65 -32.62 19.72 -15.43
C PRO A 65 -33.14 19.33 -14.04
N GLY A 66 -33.02 20.23 -13.06
CA GLY A 66 -33.32 19.98 -11.65
C GLY A 66 -32.22 19.27 -10.86
N GLY A 67 -31.12 18.86 -11.50
CA GLY A 67 -29.97 18.23 -10.86
C GLY A 67 -29.09 19.23 -10.10
N VAL A 68 -28.15 18.70 -9.31
CA VAL A 68 -27.26 19.48 -8.45
C VAL A 68 -25.78 19.20 -8.73
N ILE A 69 -24.96 20.24 -8.85
CA ILE A 69 -23.49 20.14 -8.83
C ILE A 69 -22.97 20.62 -7.48
N VAL A 70 -22.07 19.84 -6.89
CA VAL A 70 -21.24 20.27 -5.77
C VAL A 70 -19.83 20.45 -6.30
N TYR A 71 -19.34 21.69 -6.28
CA TYR A 71 -17.97 22.04 -6.62
C TYR A 71 -17.16 22.13 -5.33
N SER A 72 -16.06 21.40 -5.24
CA SER A 72 -15.18 21.44 -4.08
C SER A 72 -13.72 21.53 -4.46
N THR A 73 -12.97 22.28 -3.68
CA THR A 73 -11.52 22.37 -3.82
C THR A 73 -10.83 22.41 -2.46
N CYS A 74 -9.56 22.03 -2.48
CA CYS A 74 -8.61 22.08 -1.38
C CYS A 74 -7.85 23.42 -1.27
N THR A 75 -8.35 24.48 -1.92
CA THR A 75 -7.69 25.80 -1.97
C THR A 75 -8.54 26.85 -1.25
N LEU A 76 -7.87 27.87 -0.73
CA LEU A 76 -8.50 29.04 -0.12
C LEU A 76 -8.49 30.26 -1.07
N ASN A 77 -7.99 30.07 -2.30
CA ASN A 77 -7.82 31.11 -3.30
C ASN A 77 -9.14 31.44 -4.02
N ALA A 78 -9.46 32.73 -4.10
CA ALA A 78 -10.68 33.18 -4.76
C ALA A 78 -10.68 33.03 -6.29
N PHE A 79 -9.51 32.93 -6.93
CA PHE A 79 -9.41 32.71 -8.37
C PHE A 79 -9.88 31.32 -8.80
N GLU A 80 -9.58 30.30 -8.00
CA GLU A 80 -9.96 28.90 -8.24
C GLU A 80 -11.35 28.58 -7.69
N ASN A 81 -11.85 29.40 -6.75
CA ASN A 81 -13.11 29.16 -6.05
C ASN A 81 -14.25 30.04 -6.54
N GLU A 82 -14.34 31.27 -6.03
CA GLU A 82 -15.46 32.15 -6.32
C GLU A 82 -15.46 32.64 -7.76
N ASN A 83 -14.30 32.86 -8.37
CA ASN A 83 -14.24 33.30 -9.76
C ASN A 83 -14.68 32.19 -10.72
N GLN A 84 -14.31 30.92 -10.48
CA GLN A 84 -14.81 29.79 -11.27
C GLN A 84 -16.32 29.60 -11.07
N SER A 85 -16.78 29.75 -9.82
CA SER A 85 -18.19 29.68 -9.47
C SER A 85 -19.03 30.77 -10.17
N ARG A 86 -18.53 32.01 -10.20
CA ARG A 86 -19.18 33.12 -10.92
C ARG A 86 -19.15 32.91 -12.43
N SER A 87 -18.02 32.48 -12.98
CA SER A 87 -17.92 32.15 -14.41
C SER A 87 -19.02 31.16 -14.80
N LEU A 88 -19.20 30.08 -14.05
CA LEU A 88 -20.24 29.10 -14.33
C LEU A 88 -21.66 29.72 -14.34
N LEU A 89 -21.96 30.61 -13.39
CA LEU A 89 -23.25 31.32 -13.35
C LEU A 89 -23.43 32.28 -14.53
N ASP A 90 -22.35 32.94 -14.96
CA ASP A 90 -22.37 33.85 -16.11
C ASP A 90 -22.53 33.09 -17.44
N ASP A 91 -21.88 31.92 -17.55
CA ASP A 91 -21.91 31.05 -18.72
C ASP A 91 -23.25 30.32 -18.88
N PHE A 92 -23.93 30.02 -17.78
CA PHE A 92 -25.16 29.24 -17.75
C PHE A 92 -26.26 29.95 -16.95
N PRO A 93 -27.16 30.71 -17.61
CA PRO A 93 -28.24 31.44 -16.94
C PRO A 93 -29.27 30.56 -16.22
N ASP A 94 -29.29 29.26 -16.56
CA ASP A 94 -30.10 28.23 -15.90
C ASP A 94 -29.42 27.67 -14.63
N ALA A 95 -28.21 28.13 -14.29
CA ALA A 95 -27.52 27.82 -13.05
C ALA A 95 -27.99 28.70 -11.90
N GLU A 96 -28.19 28.08 -10.74
CA GLU A 96 -28.59 28.75 -9.51
C GLU A 96 -27.72 28.28 -8.34
N LEU A 97 -26.94 29.19 -7.77
CA LEU A 97 -26.16 28.92 -6.56
C LEU A 97 -27.10 28.69 -5.37
N GLN A 98 -26.89 27.60 -4.66
CA GLN A 98 -27.67 27.19 -3.51
C GLN A 98 -27.00 27.71 -2.24
N SER A 99 -27.73 28.46 -1.42
CA SER A 99 -27.32 28.90 -0.08
C SER A 99 -28.01 28.07 1.02
N GLY A 100 -27.55 28.22 2.25
CA GLY A 100 -28.04 27.54 3.45
C GLY A 100 -27.38 26.20 3.74
N LEU A 101 -26.33 25.81 3.00
CA LEU A 101 -25.60 24.56 3.24
C LEU A 101 -24.94 24.57 4.63
N GLY A 102 -24.39 25.70 5.05
CA GLY A 102 -23.82 25.86 6.39
C GLY A 102 -24.90 25.68 7.47
N CYS A 103 -26.07 26.28 7.27
CA CYS A 103 -27.21 26.12 8.19
C CYS A 103 -27.68 24.65 8.29
N GLN A 104 -27.73 23.92 7.17
CA GLN A 104 -28.12 22.50 7.15
C GLN A 104 -27.12 21.58 7.87
N LEU A 105 -25.83 21.94 7.80
CA LEU A 105 -24.74 21.20 8.43
C LEU A 105 -24.46 21.64 9.87
N GLY A 106 -25.18 22.64 10.40
CA GLY A 106 -24.95 23.21 11.73
C GLY A 106 -23.67 24.05 11.83
N LEU A 107 -23.20 24.60 10.70
CA LEU A 107 -21.97 25.37 10.52
C LEU A 107 -22.24 26.70 9.79
N ALA A 108 -23.31 27.39 10.16
CA ALA A 108 -23.78 28.61 9.49
C ALA A 108 -22.71 29.73 9.48
N GLU A 109 -21.83 29.75 10.48
CA GLU A 109 -20.74 30.71 10.64
C GLU A 109 -19.61 30.58 9.60
N LEU A 110 -19.62 29.50 8.82
CA LEU A 110 -18.64 29.20 7.77
C LEU A 110 -19.18 29.48 6.37
N GLU A 111 -20.45 29.86 6.27
CA GLU A 111 -21.08 30.23 5.01
C GLU A 111 -20.87 31.73 4.73
N THR A 112 -20.50 32.07 3.51
CA THR A 112 -20.36 33.45 3.08
C THR A 112 -21.74 34.04 2.75
N PRO A 113 -21.90 35.38 2.76
CA PRO A 113 -23.16 36.03 2.38
C PRO A 113 -23.66 35.65 0.98
N GLU A 114 -22.74 35.30 0.09
CA GLU A 114 -23.00 34.86 -1.28
C GLU A 114 -23.48 33.41 -1.38
N GLY A 115 -23.40 32.62 -0.30
CA GLY A 115 -23.83 31.21 -0.25
C GLY A 115 -22.71 30.18 -0.44
N PHE A 116 -21.44 30.60 -0.39
CA PHE A 116 -20.31 29.67 -0.45
C PHE A 116 -19.93 29.14 0.93
N PHE A 117 -19.43 27.92 1.00
CA PHE A 117 -18.99 27.32 2.26
C PHE A 117 -17.46 27.28 2.34
N ARG A 118 -16.88 27.86 3.39
CA ARG A 118 -15.42 27.95 3.58
C ARG A 118 -14.99 27.42 4.93
N VAL A 119 -14.14 26.40 4.90
CA VAL A 119 -13.48 25.90 6.10
C VAL A 119 -12.07 26.47 6.19
N TRP A 120 -11.83 27.25 7.24
CA TRP A 120 -10.52 27.82 7.52
C TRP A 120 -9.73 26.91 8.48
N PRO A 121 -8.49 26.53 8.15
CA PRO A 121 -7.71 25.60 8.95
C PRO A 121 -7.51 26.02 10.42
N HIS A 122 -7.45 27.32 10.65
CA HIS A 122 -7.24 27.92 11.97
C HIS A 122 -8.52 28.08 12.79
N LYS A 123 -9.71 28.02 12.17
CA LYS A 123 -11.00 28.19 12.87
C LYS A 123 -11.55 26.87 13.40
N LEU A 124 -11.39 25.78 12.66
CA LEU A 124 -11.95 24.47 12.99
C LEU A 124 -10.90 23.40 13.32
N ASN A 125 -9.62 23.76 13.33
CA ASN A 125 -8.51 22.84 13.59
C ASN A 125 -8.43 21.64 12.61
N VAL A 126 -8.90 21.80 11.37
CA VAL A 126 -8.90 20.80 10.28
C VAL A 126 -8.18 21.35 9.04
N GLU A 127 -8.12 20.58 7.94
CA GLU A 127 -7.65 21.13 6.65
C GLU A 127 -8.68 22.12 6.07
N GLY A 128 -8.20 23.05 5.27
CA GLY A 128 -9.02 24.07 4.62
C GLY A 128 -9.62 23.57 3.32
N PHE A 129 -10.88 23.92 3.06
CA PHE A 129 -11.56 23.58 1.82
C PHE A 129 -12.68 24.56 1.51
N PHE A 130 -13.02 24.65 0.22
CA PHE A 130 -14.09 25.46 -0.32
C PHE A 130 -15.15 24.58 -0.97
N VAL A 131 -16.43 24.92 -0.79
CA VAL A 131 -17.55 24.25 -1.46
C VAL A 131 -18.55 25.27 -2.00
N ALA A 132 -19.00 25.05 -3.24
CA ALA A 132 -20.13 25.72 -3.85
C ALA A 132 -21.14 24.69 -4.38
N CYS A 133 -22.43 24.97 -4.24
CA CYS A 133 -23.49 24.05 -4.67
C CYS A 133 -24.39 24.75 -5.69
N PHE A 134 -24.60 24.16 -6.85
CA PHE A 134 -25.37 24.76 -7.94
C PHE A 134 -26.51 23.84 -8.35
N ARG A 135 -27.67 24.40 -8.68
CA ARG A 135 -28.81 23.67 -9.21
C ARG A 135 -29.16 24.16 -10.61
N LYS A 136 -29.44 23.23 -11.52
CA LYS A 136 -29.91 23.54 -12.87
C LYS A 136 -31.43 23.71 -12.88
N LYS A 137 -31.95 24.83 -13.37
CA LYS A 137 -33.40 25.12 -13.39
C LYS A 137 -34.15 24.12 -14.26
N ALA A 138 -35.35 23.74 -13.84
CA ALA A 138 -36.12 22.64 -14.44
C ALA A 138 -36.85 22.99 -15.76
N GLY A 139 -36.43 24.01 -16.52
CA GLY A 139 -37.09 24.33 -17.79
C GLY A 139 -36.38 25.40 -18.62
N GLY A 140 -35.95 25.03 -19.82
CA GLY A 140 -35.54 25.97 -20.86
C GLY A 140 -34.33 25.55 -21.67
N GLY A 141 -34.50 24.62 -22.62
CA GLY A 141 -33.50 24.35 -23.66
C GLY A 141 -33.43 22.88 -24.09
N GLY A 142 -34.37 22.44 -24.93
CA GLY A 142 -34.17 21.21 -25.68
C GLY A 142 -33.04 21.40 -26.71
N VAL A 143 -32.07 20.50 -26.73
CA VAL A 143 -31.06 20.40 -27.80
C VAL A 143 -30.87 18.92 -28.20
N PRO A 144 -30.35 18.66 -29.41
CA PRO A 144 -30.97 17.82 -30.42
C PRO A 144 -30.83 16.33 -30.11
N GLN A 145 -31.83 15.54 -30.49
CA GLN A 145 -31.67 14.09 -30.62
C GLN A 145 -30.44 13.80 -31.50
N SER A 146 -29.41 13.20 -30.91
CA SER A 146 -28.38 12.55 -31.70
C SER A 146 -29.03 11.34 -32.39
N LYS A 147 -29.01 11.36 -33.73
CA LYS A 147 -29.34 10.17 -34.53
C LYS A 147 -28.46 9.03 -34.05
N GLY A 148 -29.09 7.90 -33.75
CA GLY A 148 -28.43 6.70 -33.26
C GLY A 148 -27.21 6.36 -34.11
N SER A 149 -26.08 6.15 -33.45
CA SER A 149 -24.97 5.41 -34.02
C SER A 149 -24.70 4.20 -33.13
N GLU A 150 -24.55 3.08 -33.81
CA GLU A 150 -24.36 1.74 -33.29
C GLU A 150 -23.12 1.68 -32.38
N LEU A 151 -23.30 1.74 -31.07
CA LEU A 151 -22.21 1.54 -30.11
C LEU A 151 -21.92 0.06 -29.83
N TRP A 152 -22.64 -0.89 -30.46
CA TRP A 152 -22.43 -2.32 -30.21
C TRP A 152 -22.90 -3.24 -31.37
N PRO A 153 -22.08 -3.47 -32.41
CA PRO A 153 -22.49 -4.24 -33.59
C PRO A 153 -22.71 -5.73 -33.32
N GLN A 154 -22.10 -6.33 -32.29
CA GLN A 154 -22.17 -7.78 -32.03
C GLN A 154 -23.40 -8.27 -31.23
N PHE A 155 -24.16 -7.39 -30.58
CA PHE A 155 -25.36 -7.75 -29.83
C PHE A 155 -26.61 -7.13 -30.46
N GLN A 156 -27.74 -7.82 -30.29
CA GLN A 156 -29.06 -7.34 -30.67
C GLN A 156 -30.02 -7.53 -29.50
N ARG A 157 -30.82 -6.52 -29.20
CA ARG A 157 -31.86 -6.65 -28.17
C ARG A 157 -32.89 -7.71 -28.58
N LEU A 158 -33.25 -8.60 -27.65
CA LEU A 158 -34.32 -9.56 -27.89
C LEU A 158 -35.65 -8.81 -28.07
N PRO A 159 -36.48 -9.19 -29.05
CA PRO A 159 -37.86 -8.73 -29.12
C PRO A 159 -38.61 -9.04 -27.82
N GLU A 160 -39.49 -8.14 -27.40
CA GLU A 160 -40.17 -8.24 -26.09
C GLU A 160 -41.02 -9.52 -25.96
N THR A 161 -41.57 -10.01 -27.08
CA THR A 161 -42.32 -11.27 -27.14
C THR A 161 -41.44 -12.48 -26.81
N GLU A 162 -40.23 -12.51 -27.35
CA GLU A 162 -39.26 -13.59 -27.12
C GLU A 162 -38.62 -13.47 -25.73
N ALA A 163 -38.28 -12.25 -25.32
CA ALA A 163 -37.78 -11.96 -23.98
C ALA A 163 -38.79 -12.42 -22.91
N SER A 164 -40.08 -12.14 -23.10
CA SER A 164 -41.13 -12.53 -22.15
C SER A 164 -41.29 -14.05 -22.05
N ALA A 165 -41.25 -14.76 -23.18
CA ALA A 165 -41.33 -16.22 -23.20
C ALA A 165 -40.11 -16.86 -22.50
N LEU A 166 -38.92 -16.32 -22.74
CA LEU A 166 -37.70 -16.83 -22.09
C LEU A 166 -37.69 -16.54 -20.59
N ARG A 167 -38.17 -15.37 -20.16
CA ARG A 167 -38.34 -15.06 -18.73
C ARG A 167 -39.34 -16.02 -18.07
N ALA A 168 -40.46 -16.31 -18.72
CA ALA A 168 -41.45 -17.24 -18.19
C ALA A 168 -40.85 -18.64 -17.98
N ARG A 169 -40.12 -19.16 -18.97
CA ARG A 169 -39.40 -20.44 -18.87
C ARG A 169 -38.32 -20.40 -17.79
N ALA A 170 -37.52 -19.34 -17.71
CA ALA A 170 -36.48 -19.20 -16.69
C ALA A 170 -37.07 -19.09 -15.27
N ILE A 171 -38.23 -18.45 -15.09
CA ILE A 171 -38.94 -18.40 -13.80
C ILE A 171 -39.48 -19.78 -13.43
N GLU A 172 -39.98 -20.56 -14.39
CA GLU A 172 -40.46 -21.92 -14.16
C GLU A 172 -39.31 -22.86 -13.73
N ASP A 173 -38.15 -22.76 -14.39
CA ASP A 173 -36.99 -23.62 -14.11
C ASP A 173 -36.16 -23.16 -12.89
N LEU A 174 -36.08 -21.86 -12.61
CA LEU A 174 -35.19 -21.26 -11.58
C LEU A 174 -35.93 -20.61 -10.40
N GLY A 175 -37.26 -20.57 -10.43
CA GLY A 175 -38.11 -20.01 -9.38
C GLY A 175 -38.20 -18.48 -9.31
N SER A 176 -37.17 -17.74 -9.75
CA SER A 176 -37.21 -16.27 -9.82
C SER A 176 -36.26 -15.72 -10.89
N PHE A 177 -36.65 -14.62 -11.53
CA PHE A 177 -35.86 -13.99 -12.59
C PHE A 177 -36.13 -12.47 -12.69
N PRO A 178 -35.10 -11.63 -12.88
CA PRO A 178 -35.27 -10.18 -12.92
C PRO A 178 -36.14 -9.73 -14.11
N SER A 179 -37.21 -8.98 -13.81
CA SER A 179 -38.24 -8.59 -14.80
C SER A 179 -37.85 -7.39 -15.67
N SER A 180 -36.98 -6.51 -15.19
CA SER A 180 -36.65 -5.22 -15.84
C SER A 180 -35.34 -5.21 -16.63
N ALA A 181 -34.47 -6.21 -16.45
CA ALA A 181 -33.15 -6.25 -17.09
C ALA A 181 -33.25 -6.62 -18.58
N PRO A 182 -32.66 -5.86 -19.52
CA PRO A 182 -32.74 -6.18 -20.94
C PRO A 182 -32.02 -7.48 -21.29
N LEU A 183 -32.63 -8.28 -22.17
CA LEU A 183 -32.04 -9.50 -22.73
C LEU A 183 -31.45 -9.22 -24.10
N LEU A 184 -30.22 -9.69 -24.32
CA LEU A 184 -29.45 -9.43 -25.55
C LEU A 184 -29.06 -10.75 -26.20
N ARG A 185 -29.22 -10.86 -27.52
CA ARG A 185 -28.71 -11.96 -28.32
C ARG A 185 -27.37 -11.60 -28.91
N GLU A 186 -26.40 -12.49 -28.76
CA GLU A 186 -25.14 -12.40 -29.49
C GLU A 186 -25.34 -12.80 -30.95
N ARG A 187 -24.93 -11.94 -31.88
CA ARG A 187 -25.16 -12.15 -33.31
C ARG A 187 -24.34 -13.31 -33.90
N HIS A 188 -23.21 -13.65 -33.30
CA HIS A 188 -22.29 -14.67 -33.83
C HIS A 188 -22.55 -16.07 -33.27
N GLN A 189 -22.78 -16.19 -31.95
CA GLN A 189 -22.97 -17.49 -31.29
C GLN A 189 -24.45 -17.86 -31.07
N GLY A 190 -25.34 -16.86 -31.04
CA GLY A 190 -26.77 -17.07 -30.79
C GLY A 190 -27.16 -17.10 -29.31
N ASP A 191 -26.18 -17.07 -28.41
CA ASP A 191 -26.35 -17.02 -26.96
C ASP A 191 -27.22 -15.83 -26.54
N VAL A 192 -28.02 -16.03 -25.49
CA VAL A 192 -28.88 -14.99 -24.89
C VAL A 192 -28.37 -14.63 -23.50
N TRP A 193 -28.19 -13.33 -23.29
CA TRP A 193 -27.48 -12.76 -22.15
C TRP A 193 -28.38 -11.87 -21.31
N LEU A 194 -28.19 -11.92 -19.99
CA LEU A 194 -28.74 -10.94 -19.06
C LEU A 194 -27.81 -9.74 -18.99
N CYS A 195 -28.31 -8.57 -19.37
CA CYS A 195 -27.57 -7.34 -19.12
C CYS A 195 -27.75 -6.93 -17.65
N ALA A 196 -26.65 -6.77 -16.92
CA ALA A 196 -26.67 -6.31 -15.53
C ALA A 196 -27.10 -4.84 -15.37
N PHE A 197 -27.25 -4.11 -16.48
CA PHE A 197 -27.65 -2.70 -16.48
C PHE A 197 -29.08 -2.51 -16.98
N PRO A 198 -29.92 -1.75 -16.26
CA PRO A 198 -31.33 -1.57 -16.60
C PRO A 198 -31.59 -0.66 -17.82
N CYS A 199 -30.59 0.03 -18.38
CA CYS A 199 -30.76 0.98 -19.50
C CYS A 199 -30.00 0.58 -20.79
N TRP A 200 -30.63 0.83 -21.95
CA TRP A 200 -30.03 0.63 -23.28
C TRP A 200 -30.31 1.83 -24.20
N PRO A 201 -29.30 2.33 -24.96
CA PRO A 201 -27.89 1.92 -24.96
C PRO A 201 -27.18 2.30 -23.66
N PRO A 202 -26.13 1.56 -23.23
CA PRO A 202 -25.33 1.97 -22.08
C PRO A 202 -24.65 3.33 -22.35
N PRO A 203 -24.40 4.16 -21.32
CA PRO A 203 -23.73 5.44 -21.48
C PRO A 203 -22.37 5.30 -22.20
N ALA A 204 -22.00 6.23 -23.08
CA ALA A 204 -20.76 6.17 -23.87
C ALA A 204 -19.48 6.13 -23.00
N ALA A 205 -19.55 6.58 -21.75
CA ALA A 205 -18.47 6.46 -20.77
C ALA A 205 -18.21 5.02 -20.32
N PHE A 206 -19.26 4.18 -20.28
CA PHE A 206 -19.10 2.73 -20.09
C PHE A 206 -18.48 2.11 -21.35
N ALA A 207 -18.88 2.54 -22.56
CA ALA A 207 -18.38 2.05 -23.85
C ALA A 207 -16.83 2.12 -24.01
N ARG A 208 -16.16 3.10 -23.38
CA ARG A 208 -14.69 3.27 -23.45
C ARG A 208 -13.90 2.51 -22.39
N LEU A 209 -14.49 2.18 -21.25
CA LEU A 209 -13.93 1.24 -20.27
C LEU A 209 -14.27 -0.22 -20.64
N SER A 210 -15.37 -0.42 -21.37
CA SER A 210 -15.94 -1.70 -21.80
C SER A 210 -15.48 -2.20 -23.16
N SER A 211 -14.78 -1.39 -23.95
CA SER A 211 -14.33 -1.80 -25.29
C SER A 211 -13.34 -2.98 -25.23
N LEU A 212 -12.80 -3.27 -24.04
CA LEU A 212 -11.86 -4.35 -23.82
C LEU A 212 -12.38 -5.47 -22.92
N VAL A 213 -13.41 -5.32 -22.07
CA VAL A 213 -13.93 -6.40 -21.20
C VAL A 213 -15.36 -6.07 -20.73
N GLN A 214 -16.35 -6.96 -20.89
CA GLN A 214 -17.70 -6.81 -20.32
C GLN A 214 -18.30 -8.09 -19.70
N PRO A 215 -18.73 -8.08 -18.42
CA PRO A 215 -19.39 -9.22 -17.79
C PRO A 215 -20.86 -9.31 -18.21
N GLY A 216 -21.30 -10.50 -18.60
CA GLY A 216 -22.70 -10.84 -18.76
C GLY A 216 -22.98 -12.25 -18.25
N ILE A 217 -24.21 -12.48 -17.80
CA ILE A 217 -24.67 -13.82 -17.45
C ILE A 217 -25.25 -14.42 -18.73
N CYS A 218 -24.63 -15.47 -19.26
CA CYS A 218 -25.23 -16.25 -20.33
C CYS A 218 -26.37 -17.06 -19.70
N ILE A 219 -27.57 -16.94 -20.27
CA ILE A 219 -28.77 -17.61 -19.75
C ILE A 219 -29.21 -18.71 -20.70
N VAL A 220 -28.96 -18.55 -22.00
CA VAL A 220 -29.24 -19.57 -23.01
C VAL A 220 -28.01 -19.70 -23.88
N ASP A 221 -27.48 -20.91 -23.96
CA ASP A 221 -26.37 -21.22 -24.86
C ASP A 221 -26.84 -21.39 -26.32
N ALA A 222 -25.89 -21.51 -27.24
CA ALA A 222 -26.14 -21.71 -28.67
C ALA A 222 -27.00 -22.95 -28.99
N ASN A 223 -27.10 -23.91 -28.07
CA ASN A 223 -27.91 -25.12 -28.23
C ASN A 223 -29.33 -24.97 -27.67
N GLY A 224 -29.66 -23.81 -27.08
CA GLY A 224 -30.98 -23.53 -26.50
C GLY A 224 -31.16 -24.03 -25.06
N ALA A 225 -30.09 -24.50 -24.42
CA ALA A 225 -30.10 -24.95 -23.04
C ALA A 225 -29.92 -23.77 -22.08
N LEU A 226 -30.59 -23.83 -20.92
CA LEU A 226 -30.39 -22.83 -19.88
C LEU A 226 -29.03 -23.04 -19.21
N THR A 227 -28.29 -21.95 -18.98
CA THR A 227 -26.99 -21.96 -18.32
C THR A 227 -26.91 -20.83 -17.28
N SER A 228 -26.02 -21.00 -16.29
CA SER A 228 -25.73 -20.00 -15.25
C SER A 228 -24.30 -19.47 -15.36
N GLU A 229 -23.71 -19.58 -16.54
CA GLU A 229 -22.31 -19.28 -16.79
C GLU A 229 -22.09 -17.78 -16.98
N ILE A 230 -21.13 -17.21 -16.24
CA ILE A 230 -20.72 -15.81 -16.39
C ILE A 230 -19.61 -15.76 -17.43
N ARG A 231 -19.78 -14.91 -18.45
CA ARG A 231 -18.81 -14.77 -19.53
C ARG A 231 -18.44 -13.30 -19.75
N LEU A 232 -17.21 -13.07 -20.17
CA LEU A 232 -16.62 -11.75 -20.33
C LEU A 232 -16.22 -11.52 -21.79
N VAL A 233 -16.73 -10.45 -22.40
CA VAL A 233 -16.39 -10.13 -23.80
C VAL A 233 -15.17 -9.22 -23.83
N VAL A 234 -14.05 -9.73 -24.32
CA VAL A 234 -12.77 -9.03 -24.43
C VAL A 234 -12.39 -8.81 -25.88
N GLY A 235 -12.42 -7.55 -26.35
CA GLY A 235 -11.96 -7.20 -27.70
C GLY A 235 -12.60 -8.00 -28.84
N GLY A 236 -13.87 -8.41 -28.67
CA GLY A 236 -14.61 -9.23 -29.64
C GLY A 236 -14.56 -10.75 -29.44
N SER A 237 -13.84 -11.23 -28.42
CA SER A 237 -13.82 -12.66 -28.03
C SER A 237 -14.51 -12.88 -26.68
N SER A 238 -15.23 -13.98 -26.50
CA SER A 238 -15.86 -14.36 -25.23
C SER A 238 -14.90 -15.21 -24.39
N LEU A 239 -14.63 -14.80 -23.15
CA LEU A 239 -13.95 -15.60 -22.15
C LEU A 239 -14.97 -16.19 -21.17
N THR A 240 -14.80 -17.46 -20.85
CA THR A 240 -15.54 -18.14 -19.77
C THR A 240 -15.07 -17.66 -18.39
N SER A 241 -15.83 -18.00 -17.35
CA SER A 241 -15.45 -17.72 -15.95
C SER A 241 -14.08 -18.31 -15.60
N GLU A 242 -13.74 -19.48 -16.16
CA GLU A 242 -12.47 -20.18 -15.93
C GLU A 242 -11.29 -19.47 -16.62
N GLU A 243 -11.46 -19.08 -17.89
CA GLU A 243 -10.44 -18.37 -18.67
C GLU A 243 -10.16 -16.96 -18.12
N TRP A 244 -11.17 -16.30 -17.55
CA TRP A 244 -10.97 -15.00 -16.91
C TRP A 244 -10.15 -15.08 -15.62
N LEU A 245 -10.41 -16.09 -14.77
CA LEU A 245 -9.66 -16.29 -13.54
C LEU A 245 -8.17 -16.47 -13.84
N GLU A 246 -7.84 -17.27 -14.87
CA GLU A 246 -6.45 -17.43 -15.32
C GLU A 246 -5.83 -16.13 -15.85
N LEU A 247 -6.60 -15.29 -16.54
CA LEU A 247 -6.12 -14.01 -17.08
C LEU A 247 -5.90 -12.96 -15.97
N HIS A 248 -6.81 -12.92 -15.00
CA HIS A 248 -6.74 -12.00 -13.86
C HIS A 248 -5.55 -12.32 -12.94
N GLU A 249 -5.32 -13.62 -12.67
CA GLU A 249 -4.18 -14.10 -11.89
C GLU A 249 -2.83 -13.75 -12.55
N LYS A 250 -2.79 -13.72 -13.89
CA LYS A 250 -1.62 -13.29 -14.67
C LYS A 250 -1.45 -11.77 -14.77
N ALA A 251 -2.50 -10.97 -14.54
CA ALA A 251 -2.52 -9.52 -14.80
C ALA A 251 -2.45 -8.60 -13.55
N GLY A 252 -2.54 -9.15 -12.33
CA GLY A 252 -2.16 -8.45 -11.08
C GLY A 252 -2.92 -7.15 -10.72
N GLY A 253 -4.23 -7.04 -10.96
CA GLY A 253 -5.04 -5.86 -10.56
C GLY A 253 -5.54 -5.92 -9.09
N GLY A 254 -5.85 -4.84 -8.35
CA GLY A 254 -5.79 -3.40 -8.61
C GLY A 254 -6.83 -2.62 -7.78
N LEU A 255 -6.46 -2.05 -6.62
CA LEU A 255 -7.05 -0.87 -5.94
C LEU A 255 -6.03 -0.30 -4.91
N GLY A 256 -4.90 0.21 -5.42
CA GLY A 256 -3.72 0.58 -4.62
C GLY A 256 -3.78 1.89 -3.81
N ALA A 257 -4.77 2.77 -4.02
CA ALA A 257 -4.72 4.15 -3.48
C ALA A 257 -5.21 4.29 -2.02
N LYS A 258 -6.25 3.54 -1.60
CA LYS A 258 -6.69 3.51 -0.18
C LYS A 258 -5.99 2.43 0.64
N SER A 259 -5.54 1.34 0.01
CA SER A 259 -4.72 0.31 0.68
C SER A 259 -3.32 0.84 1.08
N LEU A 260 -2.79 1.85 0.37
CA LEU A 260 -1.58 2.57 0.82
C LEU A 260 -1.80 3.38 2.11
N ALA A 261 -3.01 3.89 2.36
CA ALA A 261 -3.33 4.66 3.57
C ALA A 261 -3.37 3.78 4.83
N LEU A 262 -3.46 2.46 4.67
CA LEU A 262 -3.36 1.47 5.76
C LEU A 262 -1.91 1.23 6.21
N ARG A 263 -0.91 1.58 5.39
CA ARG A 263 0.50 1.35 5.72
C ARG A 263 0.97 2.33 6.80
N GLY A 264 1.34 1.80 7.97
CA GLY A 264 1.90 2.57 9.08
C GLY A 264 0.98 2.71 10.28
N LEU A 265 -0.27 2.25 10.17
CA LEU A 265 -1.15 2.04 11.32
C LEU A 265 -0.74 0.75 12.05
N GLY A 266 -0.83 0.74 13.39
CA GLY A 266 -0.77 -0.50 14.16
C GLY A 266 -1.96 -1.41 13.85
N ALA A 267 -1.94 -2.67 14.29
CA ALA A 267 -2.92 -3.69 13.90
C ALA A 267 -4.37 -3.25 14.17
N ALA A 268 -4.64 -2.64 15.33
CA ALA A 268 -5.96 -2.09 15.66
C ALA A 268 -6.38 -0.88 14.80
N GLY A 269 -5.42 -0.12 14.28
CA GLY A 269 -5.69 0.97 13.32
C GLY A 269 -5.98 0.43 11.93
N ALA A 270 -5.15 -0.50 11.45
CA ALA A 270 -5.33 -1.15 10.15
C ALA A 270 -6.68 -1.89 10.07
N ARG A 271 -7.09 -2.59 11.15
CA ARG A 271 -8.37 -3.28 11.23
C ARG A 271 -9.57 -2.33 11.20
N ARG A 272 -9.54 -1.26 11.98
CA ARG A 272 -10.62 -0.23 11.96
C ARG A 272 -10.77 0.37 10.58
N SER A 273 -9.68 0.67 9.88
CA SER A 273 -9.76 1.22 8.54
C SER A 273 -10.27 0.21 7.49
N LEU A 274 -10.02 -1.10 7.67
CA LEU A 274 -10.66 -2.15 6.86
C LEU A 274 -12.19 -2.19 7.09
N GLU A 275 -12.63 -2.04 8.34
CA GLU A 275 -14.05 -1.95 8.70
C GLU A 275 -14.70 -0.68 8.14
N GLU A 276 -14.02 0.47 8.23
CA GLU A 276 -14.46 1.74 7.65
C GLU A 276 -14.58 1.67 6.11
N MET A 277 -13.67 0.95 5.44
CA MET A 277 -13.77 0.70 3.99
C MET A 277 -15.06 -0.05 3.66
N ARG A 278 -15.39 -1.09 4.42
CA ARG A 278 -16.64 -1.84 4.24
C ARG A 278 -17.88 -1.02 4.56
N ALA A 279 -17.84 -0.26 5.66
CA ALA A 279 -18.93 0.63 6.06
C ALA A 279 -19.19 1.72 5.01
N SER A 280 -18.16 2.12 4.27
CA SER A 280 -18.23 3.06 3.14
C SER A 280 -18.55 2.40 1.80
N LEU A 281 -19.03 1.14 1.80
CA LEU A 281 -19.36 0.35 0.59
C LEU A 281 -18.21 0.14 -0.38
N LEU A 282 -16.96 0.23 0.08
CA LEU A 282 -15.77 -0.12 -0.71
C LEU A 282 -15.42 -1.59 -0.47
N THR A 283 -15.15 -2.32 -1.54
CA THR A 283 -14.78 -3.75 -1.47
C THR A 283 -13.28 -3.87 -1.18
N PRO A 284 -12.86 -4.42 -0.02
CA PRO A 284 -11.44 -4.66 0.23
C PRO A 284 -10.90 -5.73 -0.72
N ASP A 285 -9.70 -5.51 -1.23
CA ASP A 285 -8.99 -6.44 -2.11
C ASP A 285 -7.86 -7.18 -1.38
N VAL A 286 -7.18 -8.09 -2.07
CA VAL A 286 -6.04 -8.85 -1.53
C VAL A 286 -4.97 -7.92 -0.93
N VAL A 287 -4.74 -6.76 -1.52
CA VAL A 287 -3.74 -5.78 -1.04
C VAL A 287 -4.18 -5.15 0.29
N SER A 288 -5.46 -4.85 0.44
CA SER A 288 -6.06 -4.33 1.67
C SER A 288 -5.88 -5.32 2.82
N TYR A 289 -6.24 -6.59 2.60
CA TYR A 289 -6.03 -7.66 3.59
C TYR A 289 -4.55 -7.90 3.90
N ASN A 290 -3.69 -7.95 2.89
CA ASN A 290 -2.25 -8.11 3.09
C ASN A 290 -1.65 -6.98 3.94
N THR A 291 -2.19 -5.77 3.84
CA THR A 291 -1.71 -4.65 4.65
C THR A 291 -2.12 -4.79 6.12
N VAL A 292 -3.34 -5.26 6.39
CA VAL A 292 -3.79 -5.56 7.76
C VAL A 292 -3.02 -6.74 8.33
N LEU A 293 -2.84 -7.82 7.55
CA LEU A 293 -2.01 -8.98 7.91
C LEU A 293 -0.59 -8.55 8.30
N ASP A 294 0.04 -7.68 7.52
CA ASP A 294 1.41 -7.20 7.78
C ASP A 294 1.50 -6.38 9.07
N ALA A 295 0.46 -5.62 9.42
CA ALA A 295 0.38 -4.89 10.68
C ALA A 295 0.36 -5.86 11.89
N PHE A 296 -0.49 -6.90 11.85
CA PHE A 296 -0.53 -7.94 12.88
C PHE A 296 0.79 -8.73 12.96
N ALA A 297 1.39 -9.06 11.81
CA ALA A 297 2.68 -9.74 11.77
C ALA A 297 3.79 -8.91 12.44
N LYS A 298 3.80 -7.58 12.23
CA LYS A 298 4.78 -6.68 12.84
C LYS A 298 4.67 -6.61 14.37
N GLU A 299 3.44 -6.71 14.88
CA GLU A 299 3.14 -6.75 16.32
C GLU A 299 3.32 -8.16 16.93
N ALA A 300 3.72 -9.16 16.13
CA ALA A 300 3.83 -10.56 16.54
C ALA A 300 2.51 -11.17 17.05
N ASP A 301 1.37 -10.62 16.64
CA ASP A 301 0.04 -11.15 16.94
C ASP A 301 -0.40 -12.11 15.82
N ALA A 302 -0.01 -13.38 15.99
CA ALA A 302 -0.35 -14.43 15.05
C ALA A 302 -1.85 -14.80 15.06
N ALA A 303 -2.55 -14.59 16.18
CA ALA A 303 -3.98 -14.91 16.27
C ALA A 303 -4.81 -13.91 15.45
N GLY A 304 -4.50 -12.62 15.58
CA GLY A 304 -5.10 -11.59 14.74
C GLY A 304 -4.78 -11.77 13.26
N ALA A 305 -3.53 -12.13 12.93
CA ALA A 305 -3.16 -12.43 11.55
C ALA A 305 -3.95 -13.63 10.97
N GLN A 306 -4.11 -14.71 11.75
CA GLN A 306 -4.91 -15.87 11.30
C GLN A 306 -6.38 -15.48 11.08
N GLN A 307 -6.97 -14.71 11.99
CA GLN A 307 -8.36 -14.24 11.84
C GLN A 307 -8.56 -13.45 10.54
N VAL A 308 -7.62 -12.56 10.19
CA VAL A 308 -7.69 -11.77 8.95
C VAL A 308 -7.52 -12.65 7.71
N MET A 309 -6.71 -13.72 7.79
CA MET A 309 -6.56 -14.69 6.71
C MET A 309 -7.86 -15.49 6.49
N ASP A 310 -8.48 -15.95 7.57
CA ASP A 310 -9.75 -16.69 7.51
C ASP A 310 -10.86 -15.81 6.93
N GLU A 311 -10.94 -14.56 7.39
CA GLU A 311 -11.87 -13.54 6.89
C GLU A 311 -11.66 -13.23 5.40
N MET A 312 -10.41 -13.19 4.93
CA MET A 312 -10.09 -13.04 3.51
C MET A 312 -10.70 -14.19 2.69
N VAL A 313 -10.56 -15.44 3.17
CA VAL A 313 -11.12 -16.64 2.51
C VAL A 313 -12.65 -16.63 2.55
N GLU A 314 -13.26 -16.26 3.67
CA GLU A 314 -14.73 -16.15 3.82
C GLU A 314 -15.31 -15.12 2.85
N THR A 315 -14.59 -14.04 2.57
CA THR A 315 -14.99 -13.04 1.55
C THR A 315 -14.72 -13.47 0.10
N THR A 316 -14.48 -14.77 -0.14
CA THR A 316 -14.20 -15.39 -1.45
C THR A 316 -12.92 -14.92 -2.15
N LEU A 317 -12.09 -14.12 -1.47
CA LEU A 317 -10.78 -13.75 -1.98
C LEU A 317 -9.82 -14.92 -1.79
N ARG A 318 -8.97 -15.17 -2.81
CA ARG A 318 -7.95 -16.21 -2.74
C ARG A 318 -6.66 -15.63 -2.17
N PRO A 319 -6.18 -16.12 -1.01
CA PRO A 319 -4.88 -15.72 -0.49
C PRO A 319 -3.75 -16.10 -1.46
N GLY A 320 -2.84 -15.16 -1.69
CA GLY A 320 -1.71 -15.37 -2.60
C GLY A 320 -0.39 -15.64 -1.85
N VAL A 321 0.71 -15.70 -2.61
CA VAL A 321 2.07 -15.87 -2.09
C VAL A 321 2.39 -14.87 -0.98
N ILE A 322 1.99 -13.61 -1.16
CA ILE A 322 2.24 -12.54 -0.18
C ILE A 322 1.45 -12.79 1.12
N SER A 323 0.16 -13.15 1.01
CA SER A 323 -0.72 -13.39 2.17
C SER A 323 -0.17 -14.51 3.06
N HIS A 324 0.17 -15.65 2.45
CA HIS A 324 0.78 -16.78 3.17
C HIS A 324 2.14 -16.43 3.75
N THR A 325 2.99 -15.70 3.01
CA THR A 325 4.31 -15.28 3.51
C THR A 325 4.19 -14.39 4.75
N ILE A 326 3.24 -13.46 4.76
CA ILE A 326 2.98 -12.61 5.93
C ILE A 326 2.46 -13.43 7.11
N LEU A 327 1.56 -14.38 6.88
CA LEU A 327 1.05 -15.27 7.93
C LEU A 327 2.18 -16.11 8.56
N ILE A 328 3.08 -16.66 7.73
CA ILE A 328 4.27 -17.40 8.19
C ILE A 328 5.17 -16.48 9.03
N GLU A 329 5.40 -15.24 8.60
CA GLU A 329 6.20 -14.25 9.35
C GLU A 329 5.54 -13.88 10.69
N ALA A 330 4.20 -13.78 10.74
CA ALA A 330 3.45 -13.54 11.97
C ALA A 330 3.66 -14.66 12.99
N HIS A 331 3.47 -15.92 12.57
CA HIS A 331 3.73 -17.09 13.41
C HIS A 331 5.20 -17.20 13.82
N ALA A 332 6.14 -16.90 12.91
CA ALA A 332 7.57 -16.92 13.19
C ALA A 332 7.95 -15.93 14.30
N ARG A 333 7.39 -14.71 14.26
CA ARG A 333 7.63 -13.67 15.29
C ARG A 333 6.96 -13.99 16.62
N ALA A 334 5.80 -14.64 16.59
CA ALA A 334 5.12 -15.13 17.79
C ALA A 334 5.82 -16.35 18.43
N GLY A 335 6.84 -16.93 17.76
CA GLY A 335 7.52 -18.15 18.23
C GLY A 335 6.76 -19.45 17.92
N ASN A 336 5.70 -19.38 17.13
CA ASN A 336 4.82 -20.50 16.80
C ASN A 336 5.34 -21.29 15.58
N ARG A 337 6.46 -22.01 15.75
CA ARG A 337 7.10 -22.77 14.64
C ARG A 337 6.16 -23.73 13.92
N ALA A 338 5.38 -24.51 14.67
CA ALA A 338 4.50 -25.52 14.09
C ALA A 338 3.45 -24.89 13.16
N ALA A 339 2.82 -23.79 13.60
CA ALA A 339 1.85 -23.07 12.79
C ALA A 339 2.48 -22.37 11.57
N ALA A 340 3.72 -21.86 11.69
CA ALA A 340 4.46 -21.32 10.55
C ALA A 340 4.73 -22.39 9.48
N GLU A 341 5.02 -23.63 9.89
CA GLU A 341 5.22 -24.76 8.97
C GLU A 341 3.91 -25.25 8.36
N GLU A 342 2.84 -25.29 9.14
CA GLU A 342 1.50 -25.62 8.64
C GLU A 342 1.03 -24.59 7.59
N ALA A 343 1.21 -23.30 7.85
CA ALA A 343 0.90 -22.24 6.89
C ALA A 343 1.75 -22.35 5.60
N PHE A 344 2.98 -22.83 5.71
CA PHE A 344 3.85 -23.10 4.56
C PHE A 344 3.41 -24.33 3.76
N GLU A 345 3.04 -25.42 4.42
CA GLU A 345 2.50 -26.60 3.73
C GLU A 345 1.12 -26.32 3.10
N ALA A 346 0.30 -25.48 3.74
CA ALA A 346 -0.93 -24.98 3.15
C ALA A 346 -0.67 -24.17 1.87
N MET A 347 0.34 -23.30 1.87
CA MET A 347 0.78 -22.56 0.68
C MET A 347 1.22 -23.50 -0.45
N ARG A 348 2.00 -24.56 -0.14
CA ARG A 348 2.41 -25.57 -1.13
C ARG A 348 1.23 -26.39 -1.65
N SER A 349 0.30 -26.75 -0.77
CA SER A 349 -0.92 -27.49 -1.12
C SER A 349 -1.84 -26.67 -2.04
N ALA A 350 -1.86 -25.34 -1.86
CA ALA A 350 -2.50 -24.39 -2.75
C ALA A 350 -1.74 -24.15 -4.08
N ARG A 351 -0.64 -24.89 -4.33
CA ARG A 351 0.22 -24.75 -5.51
C ARG A 351 0.84 -23.35 -5.69
N LEU A 352 0.99 -22.62 -4.58
CA LEU A 352 1.67 -21.33 -4.57
C LEU A 352 3.17 -21.55 -4.37
N GLU A 353 3.99 -21.04 -5.29
CA GLU A 353 5.44 -21.18 -5.24
C GLU A 353 6.05 -20.27 -4.16
N PRO A 354 6.70 -20.83 -3.11
CA PRO A 354 7.36 -20.02 -2.09
C PRO A 354 8.55 -19.25 -2.66
N ASN A 355 8.77 -18.03 -2.19
CA ASN A 355 9.89 -17.20 -2.59
C ASN A 355 10.92 -17.05 -1.45
N GLU A 356 12.02 -16.36 -1.70
CA GLU A 356 13.12 -16.17 -0.73
C GLU A 356 12.67 -15.53 0.59
N VAL A 357 11.63 -14.68 0.55
CA VAL A 357 11.05 -14.04 1.73
C VAL A 357 10.31 -15.08 2.58
N THR A 358 9.56 -15.98 1.94
CA THR A 358 8.90 -17.11 2.61
C THR A 358 9.93 -18.00 3.33
N TYR A 359 11.03 -18.34 2.67
CA TYR A 359 12.11 -19.13 3.26
C TYR A 359 12.81 -18.39 4.42
N THR A 360 12.97 -17.08 4.31
CA THR A 360 13.52 -16.25 5.40
C THR A 360 12.60 -16.23 6.63
N ALA A 361 11.27 -16.21 6.44
CA ALA A 361 10.30 -16.29 7.52
C ALA A 361 10.31 -17.66 8.22
N LEU A 362 10.40 -18.76 7.45
CA LEU A 362 10.58 -20.11 7.99
C LEU A 362 11.88 -20.25 8.79
N LEU A 363 12.97 -19.70 8.25
CA LEU A 363 14.27 -19.68 8.94
C LEU A 363 14.16 -18.97 10.29
N ARG A 364 13.45 -17.84 10.35
CA ARG A 364 13.18 -17.11 11.60
C ARG A 364 12.42 -17.98 12.60
N ALA A 365 11.37 -18.67 12.16
CA ALA A 365 10.58 -19.55 13.03
C ALA A 365 11.44 -20.69 13.62
N ARG A 366 12.32 -21.28 12.80
CA ARG A 366 13.25 -22.35 13.22
C ARG A 366 14.28 -21.84 14.23
N ILE A 367 14.87 -20.68 13.97
CA ILE A 367 15.82 -20.03 14.89
C ILE A 367 15.16 -19.72 16.23
N ALA A 368 13.95 -19.15 16.22
CA ALA A 368 13.20 -18.82 17.43
C ALA A 368 12.87 -20.06 18.29
N ALA A 369 12.59 -21.19 17.65
CA ALA A 369 12.37 -22.47 18.31
C ALA A 369 13.66 -23.20 18.73
N GLY A 370 14.85 -22.67 18.41
CA GLY A 370 16.13 -23.32 18.69
C GLY A 370 16.47 -24.51 17.79
N ASP A 371 15.73 -24.73 16.69
CA ASP A 371 16.00 -25.81 15.73
C ASP A 371 17.15 -25.43 14.78
N GLN A 372 18.37 -25.46 15.31
CA GLN A 372 19.58 -25.14 14.55
C GLN A 372 19.80 -26.09 13.37
N ALA A 373 19.52 -27.38 13.55
CA ALA A 373 19.69 -28.39 12.50
C ALA A 373 18.73 -28.14 11.32
N GLY A 374 17.47 -27.79 11.62
CA GLY A 374 16.50 -27.39 10.60
C GLY A 374 16.89 -26.10 9.90
N ALA A 375 17.37 -25.09 10.63
CA ALA A 375 17.85 -23.83 10.05
C ALA A 375 19.04 -24.05 9.07
N GLN A 376 19.97 -24.95 9.40
CA GLN A 376 21.09 -25.32 8.52
C GLN A 376 20.62 -26.05 7.27
N ARG A 377 19.70 -27.01 7.39
CA ARG A 377 19.13 -27.73 6.25
C ARG A 377 18.44 -26.76 5.29
N LEU A 378 17.63 -25.85 5.83
CA LEU A 378 16.94 -24.83 5.02
C LEU A 378 17.91 -23.92 4.28
N ALA A 379 19.04 -23.56 4.90
CA ALA A 379 20.08 -22.79 4.22
C ALA A 379 20.80 -23.58 3.12
N ALA A 380 20.98 -24.88 3.31
CA ALA A 380 21.61 -25.77 2.32
C ALA A 380 20.75 -25.99 1.06
N GLU A 381 19.43 -25.80 1.16
CA GLU A 381 18.50 -25.93 0.02
C GLU A 381 18.70 -24.89 -1.08
N GLY A 382 19.47 -23.82 -0.84
CA GLY A 382 19.79 -22.84 -1.88
C GLY A 382 18.68 -21.84 -2.18
N ARG A 383 17.69 -21.70 -1.28
CA ARG A 383 16.51 -20.83 -1.46
C ARG A 383 16.52 -19.56 -0.60
N LEU A 384 17.61 -19.32 0.14
CA LEU A 384 17.80 -18.11 0.95
C LEU A 384 18.55 -17.03 0.16
N ASN A 385 18.19 -15.77 0.40
CA ASN A 385 18.95 -14.62 -0.07
C ASN A 385 19.89 -14.07 1.01
N GLU A 386 20.57 -12.95 0.72
CA GLU A 386 21.53 -12.36 1.66
C GLU A 386 20.90 -11.98 3.01
N VAL A 387 19.60 -11.62 3.03
CA VAL A 387 18.88 -11.28 4.26
C VAL A 387 18.68 -12.53 5.12
N GLY A 388 18.25 -13.64 4.53
CA GLY A 388 18.12 -14.93 5.20
C GLY A 388 19.45 -15.43 5.78
N PHE A 389 20.53 -15.37 5.00
CA PHE A 389 21.86 -15.73 5.51
C PHE A 389 22.34 -14.80 6.63
N THR A 390 22.12 -13.49 6.50
CA THR A 390 22.48 -12.53 7.56
C THR A 390 21.70 -12.81 8.85
N LEU A 391 20.44 -13.25 8.76
CA LEU A 391 19.64 -13.68 9.91
C LEU A 391 20.26 -14.93 10.57
N LEU A 392 20.63 -15.95 9.79
CA LEU A 392 21.26 -17.17 10.30
C LEU A 392 22.60 -16.88 10.99
N ILE A 393 23.47 -16.08 10.37
CA ILE A 393 24.77 -15.71 10.93
C ILE A 393 24.58 -14.91 12.24
N ASN A 394 23.62 -13.97 12.29
CA ASN A 394 23.32 -13.25 13.52
C ASN A 394 22.79 -14.18 14.63
N ALA A 395 22.00 -15.20 14.30
CA ALA A 395 21.53 -16.18 15.28
C ALA A 395 22.70 -16.94 15.92
N TYR A 396 23.66 -17.41 15.11
CA TYR A 396 24.89 -18.00 15.61
C TYR A 396 25.76 -17.00 16.39
N ALA A 397 25.80 -15.74 15.97
CA ALA A 397 26.52 -14.70 16.70
C ALA A 397 25.91 -14.45 18.11
N MET A 398 24.60 -14.57 18.26
CA MET A 398 23.92 -14.44 19.55
C MET A 398 24.22 -15.60 20.49
N SER A 399 24.29 -16.84 19.98
CA SER A 399 24.69 -18.02 20.74
C SER A 399 26.20 -18.10 21.00
N GLY A 400 27.02 -17.32 20.26
CA GLY A 400 28.48 -17.37 20.34
C GLY A 400 29.10 -18.53 19.56
N ASP A 401 28.32 -19.21 18.72
CA ASP A 401 28.78 -20.29 17.86
C ASP A 401 29.48 -19.73 16.61
N VAL A 402 30.79 -19.51 16.74
CA VAL A 402 31.63 -19.00 15.65
C VAL A 402 31.69 -19.98 14.48
N ARG A 403 31.66 -21.29 14.75
CA ARG A 403 31.74 -22.31 13.71
C ARG A 403 30.49 -22.28 12.85
N GLY A 404 29.31 -22.32 13.46
CA GLY A 404 28.04 -22.19 12.75
C GLY A 404 27.94 -20.87 11.96
N ALA A 405 28.40 -19.75 12.53
CA ALA A 405 28.44 -18.46 11.85
C ALA A 405 29.34 -18.49 10.61
N LYS A 406 30.51 -19.13 10.70
CA LYS A 406 31.46 -19.27 9.58
C LYS A 406 30.91 -20.21 8.50
N ASP A 407 30.38 -21.37 8.88
CA ASP A 407 29.79 -22.34 7.95
C ASP A 407 28.62 -21.69 7.16
N ALA A 408 27.76 -20.93 7.83
CA ALA A 408 26.69 -20.16 7.19
C ALA A 408 27.21 -19.06 6.26
N PHE A 409 28.30 -18.39 6.62
CA PHE A 409 28.94 -17.36 5.79
C PHE A 409 29.62 -17.94 4.54
N GLU A 410 30.27 -19.10 4.68
CA GLU A 410 30.84 -19.83 3.55
C GLU A 410 29.75 -20.32 2.59
N LEU A 411 28.63 -20.80 3.13
CA LEU A 411 27.47 -21.18 2.32
C LEU A 411 26.86 -19.98 1.59
N LEU A 412 26.71 -18.84 2.28
CA LEU A 412 26.33 -17.57 1.66
C LEU A 412 27.27 -17.26 0.49
N SER A 413 28.59 -17.32 0.70
CA SER A 413 29.59 -17.00 -0.33
C SER A 413 29.53 -17.92 -1.56
N LYS A 414 29.02 -19.15 -1.41
CA LYS A 414 28.81 -20.11 -2.50
C LYS A 414 27.51 -19.85 -3.26
N GLN A 415 26.47 -19.37 -2.58
CA GLN A 415 25.13 -19.22 -3.15
C GLN A 415 24.81 -17.79 -3.60
N SER A 416 25.38 -16.78 -2.95
CA SER A 416 25.23 -15.36 -3.28
C SER A 416 26.47 -14.53 -2.88
N ARG A 417 26.44 -13.22 -3.11
CA ARG A 417 27.53 -12.30 -2.78
C ARG A 417 27.37 -11.76 -1.35
N PRO A 418 28.34 -11.99 -0.45
CA PRO A 418 28.29 -11.40 0.89
C PRO A 418 28.32 -9.87 0.84
N ASN A 419 27.46 -9.25 1.66
CA ASN A 419 27.39 -7.80 1.84
C ASN A 419 27.96 -7.38 3.21
N LEU A 420 28.08 -6.07 3.45
CA LEU A 420 28.66 -5.56 4.70
C LEU A 420 27.88 -6.01 5.95
N ALA A 421 26.57 -6.22 5.85
CA ALA A 421 25.75 -6.69 6.96
C ALA A 421 26.09 -8.14 7.37
N SER A 422 26.29 -9.02 6.39
CA SER A 422 26.73 -10.41 6.62
C SER A 422 28.12 -10.48 7.25
N TYR A 423 29.08 -9.67 6.79
CA TYR A 423 30.40 -9.56 7.41
C TYR A 423 30.32 -9.02 8.84
N THR A 424 29.50 -8.00 9.07
CA THR A 424 29.29 -7.44 10.41
C THR A 424 28.67 -8.49 11.35
N ALA A 425 27.74 -9.31 10.87
CA ALA A 425 27.15 -10.41 11.63
C ALA A 425 28.21 -11.47 11.99
N LEU A 426 29.08 -11.86 11.04
CA LEU A 426 30.18 -12.77 11.30
C LEU A 426 31.16 -12.19 12.33
N MET A 427 31.49 -10.91 12.21
CA MET A 427 32.34 -10.19 13.18
C MET A 427 31.72 -10.15 14.59
N LYS A 428 30.39 -10.03 14.71
CA LYS A 428 29.69 -10.14 16.01
C LYS A 428 29.86 -11.51 16.64
N ALA A 429 29.89 -12.60 15.84
CA ALA A 429 30.12 -13.94 16.36
C ALA A 429 31.51 -14.06 17.01
N TYR A 430 32.56 -13.61 16.31
CA TYR A 430 33.92 -13.53 16.87
C TYR A 430 33.98 -12.63 18.11
N ALA A 431 33.30 -11.47 18.09
CA ALA A 431 33.21 -10.57 19.23
C ALA A 431 32.57 -11.22 20.47
N LYS A 432 31.56 -12.06 20.27
CA LYS A 432 30.88 -12.81 21.33
C LYS A 432 31.79 -13.89 21.92
N ALA A 433 32.54 -14.58 21.07
CA ALA A 433 33.53 -15.59 21.46
C ALA A 433 34.84 -15.01 22.01
N ARG A 434 35.01 -13.68 22.00
CA ARG A 434 36.24 -12.96 22.38
C ARG A 434 37.46 -13.31 21.53
N ASP A 435 37.23 -13.72 20.28
CA ASP A 435 38.28 -13.96 19.31
C ASP A 435 38.57 -12.68 18.52
N ALA A 436 39.59 -11.94 18.97
CA ALA A 436 40.06 -10.72 18.33
C ALA A 436 40.65 -10.98 16.93
N ARG A 437 41.35 -12.11 16.74
CA ARG A 437 42.06 -12.40 15.49
C ARG A 437 41.07 -12.67 14.38
N GLY A 438 40.07 -13.53 14.63
CA GLY A 438 39.00 -13.77 13.67
C GLY A 438 38.23 -12.50 13.30
N ALA A 439 38.02 -11.59 14.25
CA ALA A 439 37.38 -10.30 13.97
C ALA A 439 38.23 -9.38 13.06
N ASP A 440 39.55 -9.31 13.26
CA ASP A 440 40.47 -8.57 12.37
C ASP A 440 40.56 -9.22 10.97
N GLU A 441 40.57 -10.55 10.88
CA GLU A 441 40.56 -11.27 9.60
C GLU A 441 39.33 -10.93 8.76
N VAL A 442 38.17 -10.78 9.40
CA VAL A 442 36.94 -10.33 8.73
C VAL A 442 37.11 -8.91 8.16
N LEU A 443 37.76 -7.98 8.86
CA LEU A 443 38.03 -6.64 8.33
C LEU A 443 38.92 -6.69 7.08
N VAL A 444 39.95 -7.54 7.09
CA VAL A 444 40.81 -7.76 5.91
C VAL A 444 39.99 -8.33 4.74
N GLN A 445 39.06 -9.25 4.99
CA GLN A 445 38.17 -9.77 3.95
C GLN A 445 37.25 -8.69 3.38
N ILE A 446 36.69 -7.80 4.21
CA ILE A 446 35.86 -6.66 3.76
C ILE A 446 36.67 -5.77 2.79
N GLN A 447 37.91 -5.43 3.16
CA GLN A 447 38.80 -4.62 2.33
C GLN A 447 39.20 -5.31 1.03
N LYS A 448 39.53 -6.61 1.08
CA LYS A 448 39.87 -7.41 -0.11
C LYS A 448 38.71 -7.49 -1.11
N HIS A 449 37.48 -7.52 -0.63
CA HIS A 449 36.29 -7.52 -1.48
C HIS A 449 35.84 -6.10 -1.89
N SER A 450 36.70 -5.09 -1.68
CA SER A 450 36.45 -3.69 -2.03
C SER A 450 35.17 -3.10 -1.41
N LEU A 451 34.74 -3.64 -0.28
CA LEU A 451 33.65 -3.08 0.51
C LEU A 451 34.23 -2.04 1.48
N GLN A 452 33.57 -0.89 1.61
CA GLN A 452 33.99 0.16 2.53
C GLN A 452 33.42 -0.12 3.94
N PRO A 453 34.27 -0.36 4.96
CA PRO A 453 33.80 -0.49 6.33
C PRO A 453 33.10 0.80 6.77
N ASN A 454 31.90 0.67 7.34
CA ASN A 454 31.17 1.80 7.88
C ASN A 454 31.38 1.94 9.40
N SER A 455 30.79 2.96 9.99
CA SER A 455 30.85 3.22 11.44
C SER A 455 30.37 2.03 12.29
N ALA A 456 29.33 1.31 11.85
CA ALA A 456 28.82 0.12 12.55
C ALA A 456 29.81 -1.06 12.50
N THR A 457 30.54 -1.21 11.40
CA THR A 457 31.60 -2.23 11.23
C THR A 457 32.74 -1.96 12.23
N TYR A 458 33.25 -0.72 12.26
CA TYR A 458 34.28 -0.33 13.22
C TYR A 458 33.82 -0.43 14.66
N ALA A 459 32.60 0.00 14.99
CA ALA A 459 32.06 -0.13 16.35
C ALA A 459 31.98 -1.60 16.80
N THR A 460 31.59 -2.51 15.90
CA THR A 460 31.54 -3.95 16.17
C THR A 460 32.94 -4.50 16.41
N LEU A 461 33.93 -4.12 15.58
CA LEU A 461 35.31 -4.55 15.72
C LEU A 461 35.95 -4.02 17.00
N ILE A 462 35.77 -2.74 17.31
CA ILE A 462 36.25 -2.12 18.57
C ILE A 462 35.64 -2.84 19.77
N SER A 463 34.34 -3.16 19.73
CA SER A 463 33.68 -3.97 20.77
C SER A 463 34.28 -5.37 20.89
N ALA A 464 34.63 -6.02 19.78
CA ALA A 464 35.30 -7.32 19.76
C ALA A 464 36.67 -7.24 20.46
N GLN A 465 37.51 -6.29 20.05
CA GLN A 465 38.85 -6.06 20.62
C GLN A 465 38.78 -5.68 22.10
N ALA A 466 37.85 -4.81 22.48
CA ALA A 466 37.58 -4.43 23.85
C ALA A 466 37.19 -5.63 24.72
N LYS A 467 36.36 -6.54 24.22
CA LYS A 467 35.96 -7.77 24.92
C LYS A 467 37.09 -8.79 25.04
N ALA A 468 37.99 -8.83 24.05
CA ALA A 468 39.20 -9.65 24.03
C ALA A 468 40.39 -9.01 24.78
N GLN A 469 40.19 -7.86 25.44
CA GLN A 469 41.21 -7.09 26.16
C GLN A 469 42.38 -6.58 25.31
N GLN A 470 42.20 -6.46 24.00
CA GLN A 470 43.18 -5.89 23.07
C GLN A 470 43.02 -4.37 22.95
N LEU A 471 43.29 -3.66 24.05
CA LEU A 471 43.02 -2.22 24.15
C LEU A 471 43.76 -1.37 23.10
N GLN A 472 45.03 -1.66 22.86
CA GLN A 472 45.84 -0.92 21.86
C GLN A 472 45.21 -1.00 20.47
N ARG A 473 44.83 -2.22 20.06
CA ARG A 473 44.15 -2.43 18.78
C ARG A 473 42.79 -1.74 18.72
N ALA A 474 42.02 -1.78 19.81
CA ALA A 474 40.74 -1.08 19.90
C ALA A 474 40.89 0.44 19.73
N LEU A 475 41.96 1.04 20.29
CA LEU A 475 42.28 2.46 20.13
C LEU A 475 42.69 2.83 18.70
N GLU A 476 43.52 2.01 18.05
CA GLU A 476 43.88 2.20 16.65
C GLU A 476 42.64 2.25 15.76
N LEU A 477 41.74 1.27 15.94
CA LEU A 477 40.48 1.19 15.20
C LEU A 477 39.53 2.35 15.51
N PHE A 478 39.49 2.81 16.77
CA PHE A 478 38.71 3.98 17.17
C PHE A 478 39.18 5.26 16.48
N ARG A 479 40.47 5.38 16.18
CA ARG A 479 41.02 6.51 15.40
C ARG A 479 40.81 6.33 13.90
N LEU A 480 40.91 5.10 13.40
CA LEU A 480 40.69 4.77 11.98
C LEU A 480 39.23 4.96 11.52
N GLN A 481 38.25 4.85 12.42
CA GLN A 481 36.83 5.01 12.08
C GLN A 481 36.46 6.45 11.64
N GLY A 482 37.34 7.43 11.83
CA GLY A 482 37.03 8.85 11.64
C GLY A 482 36.22 9.41 12.81
N LYS A 483 35.01 9.91 12.55
CA LYS A 483 34.15 10.48 13.60
C LYS A 483 33.70 9.39 14.60
N PRO A 484 33.96 9.54 15.91
CA PRO A 484 33.49 8.60 16.92
C PRO A 484 31.99 8.37 16.90
N THR A 485 31.57 7.16 17.28
CA THR A 485 30.16 6.86 17.56
C THR A 485 29.98 6.62 19.06
N LEU A 486 28.75 6.77 19.56
CA LEU A 486 28.42 6.41 20.94
C LEU A 486 28.83 4.96 21.24
N ALA A 487 28.48 4.03 20.34
CA ALA A 487 28.78 2.61 20.52
C ALA A 487 30.29 2.30 20.60
N SER A 488 31.10 2.91 19.72
CA SER A 488 32.56 2.69 19.74
C SER A 488 33.22 3.33 20.96
N GLY A 489 32.75 4.50 21.39
CA GLY A 489 33.23 5.16 22.61
C GLY A 489 32.88 4.40 23.88
N THR A 490 31.62 3.96 24.03
CA THR A 490 31.18 3.15 25.18
C THR A 490 31.94 1.82 25.26
N ALA A 491 32.22 1.17 24.12
CA ALA A 491 32.99 -0.07 24.09
C ALA A 491 34.42 0.13 24.62
N LEU A 492 35.07 1.24 24.22
CA LEU A 492 36.44 1.57 24.60
C LEU A 492 36.53 2.00 26.08
N ILE A 493 35.59 2.82 26.58
CA ILE A 493 35.46 3.16 28.01
C ILE A 493 35.27 1.90 28.84
N SER A 494 34.44 0.96 28.39
CA SER A 494 34.27 -0.33 29.06
C SER A 494 35.54 -1.21 29.04
N ALA A 495 36.39 -1.08 28.01
CA ALA A 495 37.70 -1.74 27.98
C ALA A 495 38.65 -1.15 29.04
N TYR A 496 38.78 0.18 29.10
CA TYR A 496 39.57 0.89 30.10
C TYR A 496 39.11 0.63 31.53
N SER A 497 37.79 0.61 31.76
CA SER A 497 37.17 0.26 33.06
C SER A 497 37.57 -1.13 33.55
N ARG A 498 37.77 -2.09 32.64
CA ARG A 498 38.25 -3.44 32.98
C ARG A 498 39.74 -3.51 33.29
N GLN A 499 40.54 -2.58 32.74
CA GLN A 499 41.97 -2.46 33.00
C GLN A 499 42.29 -1.52 34.17
N LYS A 500 41.28 -0.96 34.86
CA LYS A 500 41.43 0.00 35.97
C LYS A 500 42.15 1.29 35.57
N ASP A 501 42.08 1.68 34.31
CA ASP A 501 42.66 2.93 33.81
C ASP A 501 41.55 3.99 33.65
N SER A 502 41.31 4.73 34.73
CA SER A 502 40.31 5.80 34.78
C SER A 502 40.70 7.02 33.92
N ALA A 503 42.00 7.29 33.77
CA ALA A 503 42.51 8.39 32.95
C ALA A 503 42.31 8.11 31.45
N GLY A 504 42.53 6.88 31.00
CA GLY A 504 42.20 6.41 29.66
C GLY A 504 40.70 6.52 29.36
N ALA A 505 39.85 6.05 30.29
CA ALA A 505 38.40 6.16 30.15
C ALA A 505 37.92 7.62 30.03
N GLN A 506 38.48 8.54 30.82
CA GLN A 506 38.15 9.96 30.76
C GLN A 506 38.59 10.59 29.44
N ARG A 507 39.79 10.27 28.93
CA ARG A 507 40.27 10.76 27.62
C ARG A 507 39.33 10.39 26.48
N VAL A 508 38.84 9.15 26.46
CA VAL A 508 37.87 8.71 25.44
C VAL A 508 36.57 9.51 25.54
N LEU A 509 36.09 9.79 26.75
CA LEU A 509 34.90 10.62 26.94
C LEU A 509 35.13 12.05 26.42
N ASP A 510 36.28 12.65 26.70
CA ASP A 510 36.61 13.99 26.23
C ASP A 510 36.71 14.02 24.69
N GLU A 511 37.29 12.99 24.07
CA GLU A 511 37.29 12.81 22.60
C GLU A 511 35.85 12.70 22.06
N MET A 512 34.96 11.94 22.69
CA MET A 512 33.55 11.85 22.30
C MET A 512 32.82 13.20 22.40
N LEU A 513 33.04 13.95 23.48
CA LEU A 513 32.42 15.26 23.68
C LEU A 513 32.93 16.29 22.66
N SER A 514 34.22 16.26 22.34
CA SER A 514 34.81 17.12 21.31
C SER A 514 34.23 16.86 19.92
N ALA A 515 33.81 15.62 19.65
CA ALA A 515 33.13 15.22 18.42
C ALA A 515 31.60 15.46 18.44
N SER A 516 31.07 16.15 19.46
CA SER A 516 29.64 16.40 19.70
C SER A 516 28.80 15.12 19.87
N ILE A 517 29.39 14.05 20.40
CA ILE A 517 28.67 12.81 20.74
C ILE A 517 28.27 12.88 22.21
N ARG A 518 26.95 12.87 22.48
CA ARG A 518 26.44 12.85 23.85
C ARG A 518 26.54 11.44 24.45
N PRO A 519 27.19 11.26 25.61
CA PRO A 519 27.20 9.98 26.30
C PRO A 519 25.80 9.64 26.83
N ASP A 520 25.44 8.36 26.79
CA ASP A 520 24.24 7.83 27.42
C ASP A 520 24.49 7.38 28.86
N GLY A 521 23.44 6.97 29.57
CA GLY A 521 23.55 6.48 30.95
C GLY A 521 24.46 5.25 31.09
N ILE A 522 24.57 4.42 30.04
CA ILE A 522 25.45 3.24 30.04
C ILE A 522 26.91 3.70 30.03
N CYS A 523 27.25 4.64 29.14
CA CYS A 523 28.58 5.21 29.02
C CYS A 523 29.06 5.85 30.33
N ILE A 524 28.21 6.69 30.94
CA ILE A 524 28.50 7.34 32.23
C ILE A 524 28.75 6.30 33.31
N LYS A 525 27.88 5.28 33.41
CA LYS A 525 28.00 4.22 34.42
C LYS A 525 29.30 3.41 34.26
N GLN A 526 29.74 3.14 33.02
CA GLN A 526 31.02 2.44 32.77
C GLN A 526 32.23 3.28 33.20
N LEU A 527 32.16 4.61 33.04
CA LEU A 527 33.19 5.54 33.50
C LEU A 527 33.23 5.62 35.02
N GLU A 528 32.09 5.68 35.69
CA GLU A 528 32.02 5.61 37.16
C GLU A 528 32.63 4.31 37.68
N PHE A 529 32.31 3.17 37.05
CA PHE A 529 32.96 1.90 37.38
C PHE A 529 34.48 1.94 37.16
N ALA A 530 34.97 2.65 36.13
CA ALA A 530 36.41 2.80 35.92
C ALA A 530 37.06 3.60 37.06
N LYS A 531 36.40 4.68 37.52
CA LYS A 531 36.87 5.53 38.62
C LYS A 531 36.82 4.82 39.97
N LEU A 532 35.82 3.98 40.22
CA LEU A 532 35.70 3.20 41.46
C LEU A 532 36.68 2.03 41.55
N ARG A 533 37.16 1.53 40.40
CA ARG A 533 38.06 0.36 40.32
C ARG A 533 39.55 0.73 40.25
N ALA A 534 39.85 1.96 39.85
CA ALA A 534 41.18 2.56 39.89
C ALA A 534 41.51 2.97 41.33
#